data_AF-A0A968G4R6-F1
#
_entry.id   AF-A0A968G4R6-F1
#
_cell.length_a   1.000
_cell.length_b   1.000
_cell.length_c   1.000
_cell.angle_alpha   90.00
_cell.angle_beta   90.00
_cell.angle_gamma   90.00
#
_symmetry.space_group_name_H-M   'P 1'
#
loop_
_entity.id
_entity.type
_entity.pdbx_description
1 polymer ?
#
loop_
_entity_poly.entity_id
_entity_poly.type
_entity_poly.pdbx_seq_one_letter_code
_entity_poly.pdbx_strand_id
1 'polypeptide(L)'
;VQAVESGLAEGKGGTAKVYRIDIPGKQESVFGVAIEDPEGGDKVVMETCDIEEFKHTPHLPYELLVSGNRVYALHGKFRIAQSFPDLTMGTFMKISDAPDAIETALAAAAGGKR
;
A
#
# COMPACT_ATOMS: atom_id res chain seq x y z
N VAL A 1 -7.84 -15.01 -3.06
CA VAL A 1 -8.62 -13.87 -3.60
C VAL A 1 -9.76 -13.49 -2.67
N GLN A 2 -10.67 -14.42 -2.34
CA GLN A 2 -11.84 -14.13 -1.48
C GLN A 2 -11.51 -13.47 -0.14
N ALA A 3 -10.43 -13.90 0.54
CA ALA A 3 -10.00 -13.29 1.80
C ALA A 3 -9.66 -11.79 1.65
N VAL A 4 -8.88 -11.42 0.63
CA VAL A 4 -8.52 -10.03 0.31
C VAL A 4 -9.78 -9.23 -0.06
N GLU A 5 -10.65 -9.79 -0.89
CA GLU A 5 -11.89 -9.13 -1.31
C GLU A 5 -12.79 -8.80 -0.10
N SER A 6 -12.97 -9.76 0.82
CA SER A 6 -13.75 -9.58 2.05
C SER A 6 -13.09 -8.58 2.99
N GLY A 7 -11.78 -8.70 3.21
CA GLY A 7 -11.05 -7.82 4.12
C GLY A 7 -11.07 -6.35 3.68
N LEU A 8 -10.91 -6.10 2.37
CA LEU A 8 -11.04 -4.76 1.79
C LEU A 8 -12.48 -4.24 1.83
N ALA A 9 -13.48 -5.09 1.63
CA ALA A 9 -14.90 -4.70 1.75
C ALA A 9 -15.30 -4.37 3.20
N GLU A 10 -14.69 -5.04 4.18
CA GLU A 10 -14.88 -4.81 5.62
C GLU A 10 -14.04 -3.64 6.16
N GLY A 11 -13.16 -3.05 5.35
CA GLY A 11 -12.31 -1.93 5.79
C GLY A 11 -11.19 -2.33 6.75
N LYS A 12 -10.74 -3.60 6.74
CA LYS A 12 -9.75 -4.09 7.69
C LYS A 12 -8.44 -3.32 7.59
N GLY A 13 -7.88 -2.95 8.75
CA GLY A 13 -6.64 -2.16 8.80
C GLY A 13 -6.77 -0.76 8.22
N GLY A 14 -7.99 -0.19 8.18
CA GLY A 14 -8.21 1.13 7.59
C GLY A 14 -8.01 1.13 6.08
N THR A 15 -8.31 0.02 5.40
CA THR A 15 -8.07 -0.10 3.95
C THR A 15 -9.35 0.03 3.14
N ALA A 16 -9.23 0.44 1.88
CA ALA A 16 -10.34 0.41 0.93
C ALA A 16 -9.89 -0.10 -0.44
N LYS A 17 -10.79 -0.81 -1.14
CA LYS A 17 -10.55 -1.28 -2.50
C LYS A 17 -10.70 -0.12 -3.49
N VAL A 18 -9.64 0.18 -4.23
CA VAL A 18 -9.65 1.17 -5.33
C VAL A 18 -9.97 0.49 -6.66
N TYR A 19 -9.26 -0.60 -6.97
CA TYR A 19 -9.50 -1.39 -8.17
C TYR A 19 -9.17 -2.86 -7.95
N ARG A 20 -9.59 -3.69 -8.90
CA ARG A 20 -9.13 -5.06 -9.06
C ARG A 20 -8.88 -5.33 -10.55
N ILE A 21 -7.78 -6.01 -10.85
CA ILE A 21 -7.44 -6.47 -12.19
C ILE A 21 -7.14 -7.96 -12.11
N ASP A 22 -7.91 -8.78 -12.84
CA ASP A 22 -7.63 -10.21 -13.01
C ASP A 22 -6.71 -10.40 -14.22
N ILE A 23 -5.63 -11.16 -14.05
CA ILE A 23 -4.60 -11.33 -15.08
C ILE A 23 -5.02 -12.44 -16.07
N PRO A 24 -5.22 -12.13 -17.37
CA PRO A 24 -5.64 -13.14 -18.33
C PRO A 24 -4.64 -14.29 -18.43
N GLY A 25 -5.16 -15.53 -18.42
CA GLY A 25 -4.34 -16.74 -18.53
C GLY A 25 -3.54 -17.10 -17.28
N LYS A 26 -3.74 -16.40 -16.15
CA LYS A 26 -3.10 -16.71 -14.87
C LYS A 26 -4.11 -16.78 -13.73
N GLN A 27 -3.77 -17.50 -12.66
CA GLN A 27 -4.54 -17.49 -11.41
C GLN A 27 -4.07 -16.33 -10.52
N GLU A 28 -4.12 -15.12 -11.07
CA GLU A 28 -3.58 -13.91 -10.44
C GLU A 28 -4.58 -12.75 -10.49
N SER A 29 -4.67 -12.03 -9.38
CA SER A 29 -5.46 -10.81 -9.26
C SER A 29 -4.64 -9.73 -8.55
N VAL A 30 -4.61 -8.52 -9.10
CA VAL A 30 -3.99 -7.35 -8.48
C VAL A 30 -5.08 -6.45 -7.93
N PHE A 31 -4.94 -6.04 -6.68
CA PHE A 31 -5.83 -5.09 -6.01
C PHE A 31 -5.09 -3.78 -5.75
N GLY A 32 -5.70 -2.67 -6.15
CA GLY A 32 -5.32 -1.35 -5.67
C GLY A 32 -5.97 -1.09 -4.32
N VAL A 33 -5.19 -0.70 -3.33
CA VAL A 33 -5.59 -0.54 -1.93
C VAL A 33 -5.26 0.87 -1.47
N ALA A 34 -6.28 1.62 -1.07
CA ALA A 34 -6.12 2.86 -0.33
C ALA A 34 -5.94 2.55 1.15
N ILE A 35 -5.12 3.34 1.84
CA ILE A 35 -4.80 3.15 3.26
C ILE A 35 -5.11 4.45 4.02
N GLU A 36 -6.04 4.35 4.96
CA GLU A 36 -6.44 5.37 5.92
C GLU A 36 -5.91 5.00 7.31
N ASP A 37 -4.59 5.15 7.48
CA ASP A 37 -3.88 4.89 8.73
C ASP A 37 -3.18 6.18 9.22
N PRO A 38 -3.20 6.50 10.52
CA PRO A 38 -2.60 7.73 11.05
C PRO A 38 -1.06 7.77 10.96
N GLU A 39 -0.37 6.64 10.79
CA GLU A 39 1.09 6.55 10.78
C GLU A 39 1.63 6.24 9.37
N GLY A 40 0.95 5.36 8.62
CA GLY A 40 1.34 4.92 7.27
C GLY A 40 0.31 5.17 6.18
N GLY A 41 -0.76 5.91 6.47
CA GLY A 41 -1.82 6.17 5.49
C GLY A 41 -1.35 7.03 4.32
N ASP A 42 -2.08 6.91 3.21
CA ASP A 42 -1.79 7.56 1.95
C ASP A 42 -1.57 9.06 2.12
N LYS A 43 -2.43 9.71 2.91
CA LYS A 43 -2.34 11.15 3.21
C LYS A 43 -1.02 11.52 3.90
N VAL A 44 -0.59 10.74 4.91
CA VAL A 44 0.60 11.03 5.71
C VAL A 44 1.87 10.94 4.85
N VAL A 45 1.95 9.88 4.05
CA VAL A 45 3.07 9.68 3.12
C VAL A 45 3.09 10.78 2.07
N MET A 46 1.96 11.07 1.42
CA MET A 46 1.92 12.07 0.35
C MET A 46 2.20 13.50 0.86
N GLU A 47 1.63 13.91 2.00
CA GLU A 47 1.89 15.24 2.58
C GLU A 47 3.36 15.43 3.02
N THR A 48 4.04 14.33 3.37
CA THR A 48 5.44 14.38 3.82
C THR A 48 6.43 14.26 2.67
N CYS A 49 6.17 13.39 1.69
CA CYS A 49 7.12 13.06 0.64
C CYS A 49 6.89 13.87 -0.65
N ASP A 50 5.64 14.15 -1.03
CA ASP A 50 5.31 14.73 -2.33
C ASP A 50 5.26 16.28 -2.30
N ILE A 51 6.39 16.89 -1.94
CA ILE A 51 6.49 18.34 -1.67
C ILE A 51 6.84 19.19 -2.89
N GLU A 52 7.38 18.59 -3.95
CA GLU A 52 7.83 19.29 -5.16
C GLU A 52 6.67 19.75 -6.06
N GLU A 53 6.98 20.57 -7.07
CA GLU A 53 6.00 21.07 -8.04
C GLU A 53 5.32 19.92 -8.80
N PHE A 54 6.12 18.96 -9.29
CA PHE A 54 5.62 17.77 -9.97
C PHE A 54 5.25 16.69 -8.95
N LYS A 55 3.95 16.36 -8.91
CA LYS A 55 3.40 15.40 -7.97
C LYS A 55 3.60 13.96 -8.43
N HIS A 56 4.01 13.10 -7.50
CA HIS A 56 4.17 11.66 -7.72
C HIS A 56 2.89 10.90 -7.37
N THR A 57 1.73 11.41 -7.82
CA THR A 57 0.42 10.76 -7.63
C THR A 57 0.39 9.27 -8.02
N PRO A 58 1.14 8.78 -9.04
CA PRO A 58 1.22 7.35 -9.36
C PRO A 58 1.83 6.46 -8.26
N HIS A 59 2.39 7.04 -7.19
CA HIS A 59 2.76 6.30 -5.99
C HIS A 59 1.57 5.50 -5.42
N LEU A 60 0.38 6.10 -5.52
CA LEU A 60 -0.88 5.53 -5.05
C LEU A 60 -1.66 4.86 -6.19
N PRO A 61 -2.49 3.84 -5.88
CA PRO A 61 -2.65 3.21 -4.56
C PRO A 61 -1.54 2.18 -4.26
N TYR A 62 -1.52 1.62 -3.04
CA TYR A 62 -0.72 0.42 -2.74
C TYR A 62 -1.32 -0.81 -3.43
N GLU A 63 -0.52 -1.87 -3.57
CA GLU A 63 -0.92 -3.04 -4.36
C GLU A 63 -0.79 -4.34 -3.58
N LEU A 64 -1.84 -5.17 -3.66
CA LEU A 64 -1.83 -6.58 -3.26
C LEU A 64 -1.93 -7.46 -4.51
N LEU A 65 -0.89 -8.24 -4.78
CA LEU A 65 -0.94 -9.31 -5.78
C LEU A 65 -1.33 -10.62 -5.10
N VAL A 66 -2.47 -11.17 -5.49
CA VAL A 66 -2.88 -12.52 -5.11
C VAL A 66 -2.49 -13.47 -6.22
N SER A 67 -1.59 -14.42 -5.95
CA SER A 67 -1.18 -15.47 -6.89
C SER A 67 -1.37 -16.83 -6.24
N GLY A 68 -2.37 -17.58 -6.72
CA GLY A 68 -2.83 -18.82 -6.08
C GLY A 68 -3.26 -18.61 -4.62
N ASN A 69 -2.53 -19.21 -3.69
CA ASN A 69 -2.76 -19.10 -2.24
C ASN A 69 -1.82 -18.10 -1.53
N ARG A 70 -1.02 -17.35 -2.28
CA ARG A 70 -0.06 -16.37 -1.75
C ARG A 70 -0.53 -14.96 -2.04
N VAL A 71 -0.28 -14.06 -1.12
CA VAL A 71 -0.50 -12.62 -1.27
C VAL A 71 0.84 -11.93 -1.15
N TYR A 72 1.13 -11.02 -2.08
CA TYR A 72 2.37 -10.26 -2.14
C TYR A 72 2.06 -8.77 -2.10
N ALA A 73 2.91 -8.01 -1.43
CA ALA A 73 2.94 -6.56 -1.46
C ALA A 73 4.39 -6.09 -1.60
N LEU A 74 4.62 -4.99 -2.32
CA LEU A 74 5.93 -4.34 -2.29
C LEU A 74 6.07 -3.63 -0.95
N HIS A 75 7.11 -3.98 -0.19
CA HIS A 75 7.34 -3.40 1.13
C HIS A 75 7.48 -1.87 1.06
N GLY A 76 6.79 -1.15 1.97
CA GLY A 76 6.67 0.31 1.93
C GLY A 76 8.01 1.05 1.86
N LYS A 77 9.02 0.55 2.60
CA LYS A 77 10.40 1.08 2.57
C LYS A 77 10.98 1.23 1.16
N PHE A 78 10.78 0.23 0.29
CA PHE A 78 11.30 0.27 -1.08
C PHE A 78 10.37 1.06 -2.00
N ARG A 79 9.05 0.91 -1.84
CA ARG A 79 8.05 1.59 -2.67
C ARG A 79 8.13 3.11 -2.54
N ILE A 80 8.22 3.63 -1.32
CA ILE A 80 8.31 5.06 -1.03
C ILE A 80 9.63 5.61 -1.60
N ALA A 81 10.77 4.99 -1.28
CA ALA A 81 12.07 5.44 -1.77
C ALA A 81 12.20 5.41 -3.31
N GLN A 82 11.56 4.45 -3.98
CA GLN A 82 11.50 4.41 -5.45
C GLN A 82 10.68 5.57 -6.02
N SER A 83 9.60 5.96 -5.33
CA SER A 83 8.69 7.01 -5.80
C SER A 83 9.22 8.42 -5.50
N PHE A 84 10.02 8.57 -4.44
CA PHE A 84 10.55 9.84 -3.94
C PHE A 84 12.08 9.75 -3.74
N PRO A 85 12.87 9.73 -4.82
CA PRO A 85 14.32 9.55 -4.75
C PRO A 85 15.06 10.74 -4.10
N ASP A 86 14.39 11.87 -3.97
CA ASP A 86 14.81 13.13 -3.37
C ASP A 86 14.54 13.22 -1.86
N LEU A 87 14.05 12.14 -1.24
CA LEU A 87 13.83 12.08 0.20
C LEU A 87 15.09 12.42 1.00
N THR A 88 15.01 13.52 1.74
CA THR A 88 16.02 13.88 2.72
C THR A 88 15.87 13.03 3.98
N MET A 89 16.92 12.98 4.81
CA MET A 89 16.83 12.37 6.15
C MET A 89 15.75 13.04 7.02
N GLY A 90 15.48 14.34 6.84
CA GLY A 90 14.47 15.05 7.63
C GLY A 90 13.04 14.61 7.29
N THR A 91 12.75 14.40 6.01
CA THR A 91 11.47 13.83 5.55
C THR A 91 11.35 12.34 5.89
N PHE A 92 12.43 11.57 5.75
CA PHE A 92 12.43 10.15 6.07
C PHE A 92 12.10 9.88 7.55
N MET A 93 12.67 10.66 8.49
CA MET A 93 12.40 10.48 9.92
C MET A 93 10.95 10.81 10.31
N LYS A 94 10.21 11.58 9.50
CA LYS A 94 8.78 11.86 9.75
C LYS A 94 7.87 10.70 9.36
N ILE A 95 8.34 9.78 8.52
CA ILE A 95 7.60 8.61 8.03
C ILE A 95 8.32 7.30 8.38
N SER A 96 9.14 7.28 9.42
CA SER A 96 9.91 6.09 9.80
C SER A 96 9.03 4.88 10.10
N ASP A 97 7.84 5.14 10.64
CA ASP A 97 6.88 4.11 11.05
C ASP A 97 5.93 3.70 9.92
N ALA A 98 5.85 4.51 8.85
CA ALA A 98 4.95 4.26 7.73
C ALA A 98 5.14 2.89 7.07
N PRO A 99 6.36 2.39 6.78
CA PRO A 99 6.54 1.07 6.18
C PRO A 99 5.90 -0.07 6.98
N ASP A 100 6.04 -0.02 8.30
CA ASP A 100 5.54 -1.03 9.23
C ASP A 100 4.01 -0.95 9.38
N ALA A 101 3.49 0.27 9.45
CA ALA A 101 2.05 0.54 9.48
C ALA A 101 1.36 0.09 8.18
N ILE A 102 1.95 0.38 7.01
CA ILE A 102 1.46 -0.07 5.70
C ILE A 102 1.44 -1.60 5.64
N GLU A 103 2.53 -2.26 6.05
CA GLU A 103 2.58 -3.72 6.07
C GLU A 103 1.48 -4.32 6.97
N THR A 104 1.24 -3.70 8.12
CA THR A 104 0.22 -4.13 9.07
C THR A 104 -1.20 -3.95 8.50
N ALA A 105 -1.48 -2.80 7.87
CA ALA A 105 -2.76 -2.52 7.20
C ALA A 105 -3.04 -3.53 6.07
N LEU A 106 -2.04 -3.76 5.21
CA LEU A 106 -2.15 -4.69 4.08
C LEU A 106 -2.29 -6.16 4.54
N ALA A 107 -1.57 -6.57 5.60
CA ALA A 107 -1.70 -7.90 6.18
C ALA A 107 -3.10 -8.11 6.78
N ALA A 108 -3.66 -7.11 7.47
CA ALA A 108 -5.01 -7.16 8.01
C ALA A 108 -6.08 -7.29 6.90
N ALA A 109 -5.93 -6.54 5.81
CA ALA A 109 -6.79 -6.65 4.64
C ALA A 109 -6.69 -8.02 3.95
N ALA A 110 -5.48 -8.59 3.90
CA ALA A 110 -5.25 -9.90 3.30
C ALA A 110 -5.72 -11.09 4.17
N GLY A 111 -6.03 -10.86 5.44
CA GLY A 111 -6.30 -11.91 6.43
C GLY A 111 -5.06 -12.73 6.80
N GLY A 112 -3.87 -12.15 6.60
CA GLY A 112 -2.58 -12.76 6.88
C GLY A 112 -2.00 -12.31 8.24
N LYS A 113 -0.79 -12.81 8.54
CA LYS A 113 0.05 -12.30 9.63
C LYS A 113 1.33 -11.73 9.00
N ARG A 114 1.88 -10.70 9.65
CA ARG A 114 3.19 -10.11 9.36
C ARG A 114 4.29 -11.16 9.53
#